data_AF-A0A969JKY4-F1
#
_entry.id   AF-A0A969JKY4-F1
#
_cell.length_a   1.000
_cell.length_b   1.000
_cell.length_c   1.000
_cell.angle_alpha   90.00
_cell.angle_beta   90.00
_cell.angle_gamma   90.00
#
_symmetry.space_group_name_H-M   'P 1'
#
loop_
_entity.id
_entity.type
_entity.pdbx_description
1 polymer ?
#
loop_
_entity_poly.entity_id
_entity_poly.type
_entity_poly.pdbx_seq_one_letter_code
_entity_poly.pdbx_strand_id
1 'polypeptide(L)'
;MEGGRLLRHFPCLQSGPFDEVRRHRFRQTGEQGLHVKSYSSRKGAYRLNPNQSVILEVAGNAETRFDLRVKRPAECRFAATFGELVAGSLHCPTGPFPKESCLWHRLVPLAASRVEDRVTLDVPAGSPSSAYLRVRQQNGHMAWASPVFMNADINGN
;
A
#
# COMPACT_ATOMS: atom_id res chain seq x y z
N MET A 1 -13.88 -5.06 -10.66
CA MET A 1 -14.55 -4.19 -9.69
C MET A 1 -15.80 -3.65 -10.35
N GLU A 2 -16.90 -3.57 -9.61
CA GLU A 2 -18.19 -3.09 -10.10
C GLU A 2 -18.60 -1.86 -9.29
N GLY A 3 -19.07 -0.81 -9.96
CA GLY A 3 -19.42 0.46 -9.31
C GLY A 3 -18.22 1.27 -8.79
N GLY A 4 -17.01 1.03 -9.32
CA GLY A 4 -15.81 1.76 -8.94
C GLY A 4 -14.74 1.72 -10.04
N ARG A 5 -13.58 2.33 -9.78
CA ARG A 5 -12.45 2.42 -10.72
C ARG A 5 -11.11 2.19 -10.04
N LEU A 6 -10.19 1.53 -10.74
CA LEU A 6 -8.78 1.40 -10.43
C LEU A 6 -8.04 2.62 -11.02
N LEU A 7 -7.47 3.44 -10.15
CA LEU A 7 -6.74 4.65 -10.52
C LEU A 7 -5.27 4.34 -10.78
N ARG A 8 -4.61 3.66 -9.84
CA ARG A 8 -3.19 3.31 -9.89
C ARG A 8 -2.93 1.97 -9.21
N HIS A 9 -1.80 1.36 -9.55
CA HIS A 9 -1.27 0.20 -8.84
C HIS A 9 0.24 0.34 -8.62
N PHE A 10 0.72 -0.11 -7.47
CA PHE A 10 2.12 -0.05 -7.08
C PHE A 10 2.58 -1.46 -6.70
N PRO A 11 3.33 -2.16 -7.58
CA PRO A 11 3.92 -3.44 -7.24
C PRO A 11 4.93 -3.30 -6.10
N CYS A 12 4.74 -4.07 -5.04
CA CYS A 12 5.64 -4.16 -3.89
C CYS A 12 6.24 -5.56 -3.88
N LEU A 13 7.20 -5.75 -4.79
CA LEU A 13 7.81 -7.04 -5.09
C LEU A 13 9.12 -7.23 -4.34
N GLN A 14 9.39 -8.47 -3.97
CA GLN A 14 10.70 -8.92 -3.52
C GLN A 14 11.43 -9.67 -4.64
N SER A 15 12.76 -9.68 -4.59
CA SER A 15 13.66 -10.26 -5.60
C SER A 15 13.59 -11.79 -5.74
N GLY A 16 12.61 -12.47 -5.15
CA GLY A 16 12.41 -13.91 -5.24
C GLY A 16 11.18 -14.27 -6.09
N PRO A 17 11.18 -15.42 -6.79
CA PRO A 17 12.30 -16.36 -6.96
C PRO A 17 13.35 -15.86 -7.97
N PHE A 18 14.62 -16.19 -7.75
CA PHE A 18 15.71 -16.00 -8.70
C PHE A 18 15.58 -17.00 -9.86
N ASP A 19 14.63 -16.75 -10.76
CA ASP A 19 14.37 -17.54 -11.96
C ASP A 19 14.08 -16.56 -13.11
N GLU A 20 14.97 -16.52 -14.11
CA GLU A 20 14.90 -15.57 -15.23
C GLU A 20 13.60 -15.68 -16.06
N VAL A 21 12.96 -16.85 -16.01
CA VAL A 21 11.71 -17.17 -16.73
C VAL A 21 10.48 -16.73 -15.94
N ARG A 22 10.53 -16.77 -14.60
CA ARG A 22 9.40 -16.46 -13.70
C ARG A 22 9.39 -14.99 -13.28
N ARG A 23 8.95 -14.13 -14.20
CA ARG A 23 8.78 -12.70 -13.92
C ARG A 23 7.36 -12.36 -13.47
N HIS A 24 7.24 -11.64 -12.36
CA HIS A 24 5.97 -11.04 -11.94
C HIS A 24 5.45 -10.10 -13.04
N ARG A 25 4.14 -10.15 -13.33
CA ARG A 25 3.50 -9.32 -14.33
C ARG A 25 2.20 -8.72 -13.80
N PHE A 26 2.05 -7.43 -14.03
CA PHE A 26 0.84 -6.66 -13.73
C PHE A 26 0.34 -6.09 -15.05
N ARG A 27 -0.93 -6.32 -15.36
CA ARG A 27 -1.56 -5.79 -16.56
C ARG A 27 -2.92 -5.23 -16.18
N GLN A 28 -3.07 -3.92 -16.26
CA GLN A 28 -4.36 -3.27 -16.09
C GLN A 28 -5.26 -3.63 -17.29
N THR A 29 -6.45 -4.13 -17.01
CA THR A 29 -7.46 -4.53 -18.01
C THR A 29 -8.59 -3.51 -18.00
N GLY A 30 -8.26 -2.25 -18.30
CA GLY A 30 -9.19 -1.11 -18.25
C GLY A 30 -9.29 -0.47 -16.87
N GLU A 31 -10.32 0.35 -16.67
CA GLU A 31 -10.52 1.11 -15.42
C GLU A 31 -11.00 0.23 -14.26
N GLN A 32 -11.34 -1.04 -14.45
CA GLN A 32 -12.01 -1.86 -13.42
C GLN A 32 -11.28 -3.16 -13.06
N GLY A 33 -10.12 -3.42 -13.66
CA GLY A 33 -9.45 -4.71 -13.53
C GLY A 33 -7.94 -4.61 -13.56
N LEU A 34 -7.31 -5.45 -12.75
CA LEU A 34 -5.88 -5.69 -12.75
C LEU A 34 -5.65 -7.20 -12.84
N HIS A 35 -4.93 -7.63 -13.86
CA HIS A 35 -4.46 -9.00 -13.97
C HIS A 35 -3.07 -9.10 -13.33
N VAL A 36 -2.95 -10.00 -12.34
CA VAL A 36 -1.71 -10.22 -11.60
C VAL A 36 -1.22 -11.64 -11.85
N LYS A 37 0.05 -11.76 -12.27
CA LYS A 37 0.79 -13.02 -12.28
C LYS A 37 1.98 -12.85 -11.37
N SER A 38 1.98 -13.54 -10.24
CA SER A 38 3.05 -13.47 -9.24
C SER A 38 3.53 -14.86 -8.87
N TYR A 39 4.80 -14.96 -8.48
CA TYR A 39 5.46 -16.20 -8.10
C TYR A 39 6.02 -16.06 -6.67
N SER A 40 5.50 -16.84 -5.74
CA SER A 40 6.07 -16.94 -4.39
C SER A 40 6.84 -18.24 -4.24
N SER A 41 7.95 -18.22 -3.52
CA SER A 41 8.71 -19.41 -3.12
C SER A 41 9.31 -19.16 -1.75
N ARG A 42 9.18 -20.12 -0.83
CA ARG A 42 9.92 -20.08 0.44
C ARG A 42 11.42 -20.30 0.22
N LYS A 43 11.78 -21.16 -0.74
CA LYS A 43 13.17 -21.43 -1.10
C LYS A 43 13.76 -20.17 -1.76
N GLY A 44 14.79 -19.60 -1.16
CA GLY A 44 15.46 -18.39 -1.65
C GLY A 44 14.69 -17.09 -1.41
N ALA A 45 13.66 -17.09 -0.55
CA ALA A 45 12.96 -15.86 -0.18
C ALA A 45 13.88 -14.93 0.63
N TYR A 46 13.90 -13.65 0.27
CA TYR A 46 14.61 -12.64 1.04
C TYR A 46 14.04 -12.56 2.47
N ARG A 47 14.90 -12.62 3.49
CA ARG A 47 14.51 -12.66 4.91
C ARG A 47 13.47 -13.75 5.24
N LEU A 48 13.47 -14.86 4.48
CA LEU A 48 12.52 -15.97 4.63
C LEU A 48 11.04 -15.56 4.46
N ASN A 49 10.79 -14.40 3.86
CA ASN A 49 9.45 -13.90 3.62
C ASN A 49 9.08 -14.08 2.14
N PRO A 50 8.19 -15.03 1.79
CA PRO A 50 7.82 -15.27 0.39
C PRO A 50 6.72 -14.33 -0.12
N ASN A 51 6.30 -13.34 0.68
CA ASN A 51 5.13 -12.51 0.37
C ASN A 51 5.45 -11.47 -0.70
N GLN A 52 4.54 -11.39 -1.65
CA GLN A 52 4.51 -10.39 -2.71
C GLN A 52 3.23 -9.58 -2.52
N SER A 53 3.28 -8.28 -2.82
CA SER A 53 2.11 -7.42 -2.65
C SER A 53 1.96 -6.42 -3.78
N VAL A 54 0.75 -5.90 -3.93
CA VAL A 54 0.44 -4.79 -4.82
C VAL A 54 -0.50 -3.86 -4.08
N ILE A 55 -0.18 -2.57 -4.07
CA ILE A 55 -1.05 -1.54 -3.51
C ILE A 55 -1.92 -1.04 -4.65
N LEU A 56 -3.23 -0.94 -4.41
CA LEU A 56 -4.17 -0.38 -5.37
C LEU A 56 -4.70 0.96 -4.84
N GLU A 57 -4.72 1.96 -5.70
CA GLU A 57 -5.51 3.15 -5.46
C GLU A 57 -6.79 3.06 -6.27
N VAL A 58 -7.93 3.23 -5.59
CA VAL A 58 -9.25 2.95 -6.15
C VAL A 58 -10.22 4.08 -5.82
N ALA A 59 -11.16 4.34 -6.72
CA ALA A 59 -12.29 5.23 -6.51
C ALA A 59 -13.58 4.40 -6.40
N GLY A 60 -14.39 4.66 -5.39
CA GLY A 60 -15.63 3.94 -5.14
C GLY A 60 -16.31 4.41 -3.85
N ASN A 61 -17.51 3.92 -3.60
CA ASN A 61 -18.28 4.12 -2.36
C ASN A 61 -18.36 2.81 -1.58
N ALA A 62 -19.13 2.78 -0.48
CA ALA A 62 -19.25 1.59 0.36
C ALA A 62 -19.85 0.39 -0.39
N GLU A 63 -20.69 0.64 -1.38
CA GLU A 63 -21.40 -0.35 -2.20
C GLU A 63 -20.54 -0.90 -3.36
N THR A 64 -19.43 -0.24 -3.69
CA THR A 64 -18.49 -0.71 -4.73
C THR A 64 -18.05 -2.14 -4.44
N ARG A 65 -18.23 -3.03 -5.42
CA ARG A 65 -17.92 -4.45 -5.27
C ARG A 65 -16.54 -4.78 -5.82
N PHE A 66 -15.74 -5.40 -4.97
CA PHE A 66 -14.47 -6.01 -5.32
C PHE A 66 -14.67 -7.51 -5.59
N ASP A 67 -13.99 -8.00 -6.63
CA ASP A 67 -13.96 -9.41 -7.02
C ASP A 67 -12.51 -9.83 -7.27
N LEU A 68 -12.05 -10.83 -6.52
CA LEU A 68 -10.78 -11.50 -6.74
C LEU A 68 -11.05 -12.88 -7.33
N ARG A 69 -10.50 -13.13 -8.51
CA ARG A 69 -10.50 -14.46 -9.15
C ARG A 69 -9.09 -14.99 -9.20
N VAL A 70 -8.87 -16.10 -8.52
CA VAL A 70 -7.59 -16.81 -8.49
C VAL A 70 -7.74 -18.03 -9.40
N LYS A 71 -6.83 -18.18 -10.37
CA LYS A 71 -6.78 -19.36 -11.25
C LYS A 71 -5.72 -20.37 -10.83
N ARG A 72 -4.70 -19.90 -10.11
CA ARG A 72 -3.58 -20.69 -9.59
C ARG A 72 -3.14 -20.09 -8.25
N PRO A 73 -2.74 -20.90 -7.27
CA PRO A 73 -2.53 -22.36 -7.35
C PRO A 73 -3.83 -23.19 -7.27
N ALA A 74 -4.96 -22.58 -6.91
CA ALA A 74 -6.29 -23.18 -6.96
C ALA A 74 -7.27 -22.21 -7.64
N GLU A 75 -8.32 -22.76 -8.24
CA GLU A 75 -9.41 -21.95 -8.79
C GLU A 75 -10.38 -21.56 -7.67
N CYS A 76 -10.44 -20.27 -7.35
CA CYS A 76 -11.35 -19.75 -6.35
C CYS A 76 -11.72 -18.29 -6.63
N ARG A 77 -12.84 -17.85 -6.03
CA ARG A 77 -13.34 -16.49 -6.13
C ARG A 77 -13.68 -15.96 -4.75
N PHE A 78 -13.29 -14.72 -4.51
CA PHE A 78 -13.65 -13.97 -3.33
C PHE A 78 -14.30 -12.66 -3.77
N ALA A 79 -15.32 -12.23 -3.04
CA ALA A 79 -15.99 -10.96 -3.29
C ALA A 79 -16.25 -10.27 -1.95
N ALA A 80 -16.13 -8.96 -1.95
CA ALA A 80 -16.46 -8.10 -0.83
C ALA A 80 -16.83 -6.71 -1.36
N THR A 81 -17.64 -5.99 -0.61
CA THR A 81 -17.88 -4.56 -0.80
C THR A 81 -16.74 -3.74 -0.20
N PHE A 82 -16.60 -2.50 -0.63
CA PHE A 82 -15.65 -1.59 0.02
C PHE A 82 -16.05 -1.28 1.46
N GLY A 83 -17.34 -1.26 1.80
CA GLY A 83 -17.80 -1.15 3.19
C GLY A 83 -17.26 -2.26 4.08
N GLU A 84 -17.35 -3.51 3.63
CA GLU A 84 -16.77 -4.67 4.35
C GLU A 84 -15.25 -4.57 4.46
N LEU A 85 -14.57 -4.16 3.37
CA LEU A 85 -13.12 -4.00 3.39
C LEU A 85 -12.66 -2.80 4.22
N VAL A 86 -13.49 -1.79 4.47
CA VAL A 86 -13.17 -0.73 5.45
C VAL A 86 -13.23 -1.29 6.88
N ALA A 87 -14.15 -2.21 7.15
CA ALA A 87 -14.28 -2.85 8.46
C ALA A 87 -13.16 -3.87 8.76
N GLY A 88 -12.60 -4.54 7.74
CA GLY A 88 -11.58 -5.56 7.98
C GLY A 88 -10.85 -6.05 6.74
N SER A 89 -9.88 -6.95 6.99
CA SER A 89 -9.14 -7.62 5.92
C SER A 89 -9.87 -8.91 5.50
N LEU A 90 -9.77 -9.26 4.22
CA LEU A 90 -10.32 -10.49 3.67
C LEU A 90 -9.20 -11.51 3.46
N HIS A 91 -9.21 -12.59 4.24
CA HIS A 91 -8.29 -13.71 4.03
C HIS A 91 -8.83 -14.65 2.95
N CYS A 92 -7.96 -15.01 2.00
CA CYS A 92 -8.31 -15.73 0.79
C CYS A 92 -7.44 -17.00 0.68
N PRO A 93 -7.80 -18.09 1.38
CA PRO A 93 -7.05 -19.34 1.34
C PRO A 93 -7.18 -20.03 -0.01
N THR A 94 -6.10 -20.62 -0.51
CA THR A 94 -6.12 -21.43 -1.75
C THR A 94 -6.00 -22.93 -1.49
N GLY A 95 -5.98 -23.33 -0.21
CA GLY A 95 -5.91 -24.72 0.26
C GLY A 95 -5.51 -24.79 1.75
N PRO A 96 -5.34 -26.01 2.31
CA PRO A 96 -4.88 -26.20 3.69
C PRO A 96 -3.42 -25.75 3.86
N PHE A 97 -3.04 -25.31 5.07
CA PHE A 97 -1.65 -25.00 5.38
C PHE A 97 -0.73 -26.19 5.05
N PRO A 98 0.45 -25.98 4.42
CA PRO A 98 1.15 -24.71 4.18
C PRO A 98 0.93 -24.10 2.78
N LYS A 99 -0.21 -24.38 2.12
CA LYS A 99 -0.52 -23.81 0.81
C LYS A 99 -0.50 -22.28 0.82
N GLU A 100 -0.23 -21.71 -0.34
CA GLU A 100 -0.26 -20.28 -0.55
C GLU A 100 -1.65 -19.71 -0.22
N SER A 101 -1.68 -18.46 0.18
CA SER A 101 -2.90 -17.70 0.40
C SER A 101 -2.69 -16.29 -0.10
N CYS A 102 -3.79 -15.59 -0.31
CA CYS A 102 -3.74 -14.14 -0.49
C CYS A 102 -4.50 -13.48 0.66
N LEU A 103 -4.12 -12.25 0.94
CA LEU A 103 -4.76 -11.42 1.93
C LEU A 103 -5.10 -10.09 1.26
N TRP A 104 -6.36 -9.72 1.32
CA TRP A 104 -6.79 -8.37 0.98
C TRP A 104 -6.83 -7.54 2.24
N HIS A 105 -5.94 -6.57 2.34
CA HIS A 105 -5.89 -5.71 3.50
C HIS A 105 -7.11 -4.79 3.56
N ARG A 106 -7.46 -4.39 4.78
CA ARG A 106 -8.46 -3.37 5.06
C ARG A 106 -8.23 -2.14 4.19
N LEU A 107 -9.29 -1.63 3.56
CA LEU A 107 -9.26 -0.36 2.84
C LEU A 107 -9.00 0.79 3.82
N VAL A 108 -8.13 1.70 3.39
CA VAL A 108 -7.85 2.94 4.10
C VAL A 108 -8.45 4.08 3.28
N PRO A 109 -9.61 4.63 3.68
CA PRO A 109 -10.20 5.77 2.98
C PRO A 109 -9.22 6.94 2.97
N LEU A 110 -9.17 7.71 1.88
CA LEU A 110 -8.31 8.90 1.80
C LEU A 110 -8.61 9.89 2.93
N ALA A 111 -9.90 10.05 3.28
CA ALA A 111 -10.33 10.88 4.40
C ALA A 111 -9.76 10.41 5.75
N ALA A 112 -9.45 9.12 5.92
CA ALA A 112 -8.84 8.55 7.11
C ALA A 112 -7.29 8.67 7.10
N SER A 113 -6.69 9.21 6.05
CA SER A 113 -5.24 9.34 5.86
C SER A 113 -4.71 10.77 5.95
N ARG A 114 -5.59 11.76 6.17
CA ARG A 114 -5.23 13.17 6.36
C ARG A 114 -5.47 13.60 7.80
N VAL A 115 -4.46 14.20 8.40
CA VAL A 115 -4.57 14.96 9.64
C VAL A 115 -3.97 16.33 9.37
N GLU A 116 -4.63 17.37 9.85
CA GLU A 116 -4.15 18.74 9.76
C GLU A 116 -4.14 19.34 11.16
N ASP A 117 -3.05 20.02 11.48
CA ASP A 117 -2.91 20.74 12.73
C ASP A 117 -2.05 21.97 12.50
N ARG A 118 -2.12 22.92 13.43
CA ARG A 118 -1.33 24.14 13.42
C ARG A 118 -0.63 24.29 14.75
N VAL A 119 0.69 24.43 14.69
CA VAL A 119 1.52 24.77 15.84
C VAL A 119 2.20 26.12 15.58
N THR A 120 2.19 26.98 16.59
CA THR A 120 3.03 28.17 16.63
C THR A 120 4.30 27.82 17.37
N LEU A 121 5.45 28.10 16.75
CA LEU A 121 6.76 27.87 17.33
C LEU A 121 7.40 29.22 17.63
N ASP A 122 7.94 29.39 18.83
CA ASP A 122 8.80 30.53 19.14
C ASP A 122 10.17 30.30 18.48
N VAL A 123 10.47 31.09 17.45
CA VAL A 123 11.73 30.99 16.70
C VAL A 123 12.66 32.11 17.18
N PRO A 124 13.86 31.79 17.70
CA PRO A 124 14.83 32.80 18.11
C PRO A 124 15.19 33.75 16.97
N ALA A 125 15.12 35.06 17.23
CA ALA A 125 15.51 36.07 16.27
C ALA A 125 17.03 36.09 16.06
N GLY A 126 17.48 36.36 14.83
CA GLY A 126 18.90 36.56 14.51
C GLY A 126 19.76 35.29 14.53
N SER A 127 19.17 34.10 14.48
CA SER A 127 19.91 32.84 14.40
C SER A 127 19.24 31.86 13.44
N PRO A 128 19.98 31.26 12.49
CA PRO A 128 19.47 30.21 11.62
C PRO A 128 18.84 29.09 12.44
N SER A 129 17.60 28.78 12.10
CA SER A 129 16.76 27.80 12.79
C SER A 129 16.18 26.81 11.80
N SER A 130 15.80 25.62 12.27
CA SER A 130 15.11 24.63 11.45
C SER A 130 13.99 23.96 12.24
N ALA A 131 12.86 23.72 11.59
CA ALA A 131 11.75 22.97 12.15
C ALA A 131 11.54 21.69 11.36
N TYR A 132 11.29 20.59 12.08
CA TYR A 132 11.00 19.28 11.49
C TYR A 132 9.62 18.82 11.97
N LEU A 133 8.77 18.39 11.03
CA LEU A 133 7.54 17.69 11.39
C LEU A 133 7.80 16.19 11.38
N ARG A 134 7.49 15.54 12.50
CA ARG A 134 7.55 14.08 12.64
C ARG A 134 6.19 13.55 13.04
N VAL A 135 5.63 12.68 12.21
CA VAL A 135 4.34 12.04 12.44
C VAL A 135 4.59 10.58 12.84
N ARG A 136 3.97 10.15 13.94
CA ARG A 136 3.92 8.74 14.33
C ARG A 136 2.50 8.23 14.08
N GLN A 137 2.37 7.26 13.19
CA GLN A 137 1.11 6.56 12.96
C GLN A 137 0.76 5.70 14.20
N GLN A 138 -0.53 5.38 14.38
CA GLN A 138 -0.99 4.58 15.52
C GLN A 138 -0.35 3.18 15.58
N ASN A 139 0.08 2.64 14.43
CA ASN A 139 0.82 1.38 14.32
C ASN A 139 2.32 1.50 14.65
N GLY A 140 2.80 2.66 15.08
CA GLY A 140 4.20 2.91 15.43
C GLY A 140 5.11 3.30 14.26
N HIS A 141 4.63 3.29 13.01
CA HIS A 141 5.41 3.75 11.86
C HIS A 141 5.61 5.26 11.89
N MET A 142 6.75 5.70 11.35
CA MET A 142 7.18 7.09 11.40
C MET A 142 7.23 7.69 9.99
N ALA A 143 6.70 8.90 9.85
CA ALA A 143 6.86 9.74 8.68
C ALA A 143 7.43 11.10 9.11
N TRP A 144 8.10 11.78 8.19
CA TRP A 144 8.71 13.08 8.42
C TRP A 144 8.55 13.98 7.20
N ALA A 145 8.53 15.28 7.45
CA ALA A 145 8.70 16.28 6.40
C ALA A 145 10.15 16.78 6.43
N SER A 146 10.67 17.15 5.26
CA SER A 146 11.96 17.84 5.16
C SER A 146 11.96 19.10 6.04
N PRO A 147 13.11 19.50 6.59
CA PRO A 147 13.19 20.69 7.42
C PRO A 147 12.72 21.92 6.68
N VAL A 148 12.01 22.78 7.42
CA VAL A 148 11.79 24.17 7.02
C VAL A 148 12.86 25.00 7.71
N PHE A 149 13.74 25.63 6.92
CA PHE A 149 14.75 26.54 7.43
C PHE A 149 14.14 27.94 7.61
N MET A 150 14.42 28.56 8.74
CA MET A 150 13.92 29.86 9.16
C MET A 150 15.10 30.70 9.62
N ASN A 151 15.06 32.01 9.38
CA ASN A 151 16.16 32.92 9.71
C ASN A 151 17.51 32.46 9.13
N ALA A 152 17.49 31.68 8.04
CA ALA A 152 18.68 31.35 7.29
C ALA A 152 19.08 32.61 6.53
N ASP A 153 20.26 33.15 6.82
CA ASP A 153 20.81 34.25 6.04
C ASP A 153 20.88 33.83 4.57
N ILE A 154 20.03 34.44 3.74
CA ILE A 154 20.05 34.23 2.28
C ILE A 154 21.10 35.16 1.63
N ASN A 155 21.72 36.04 2.40
CA ASN A 155 22.73 36.98 1.93
C ASN A 155 24.01 36.83 2.77
N GLY A 156 24.88 35.92 2.36
CA GLY A 156 26.29 36.02 2.70
C GLY A 156 26.91 37.16 1.89
N ASN A 157 27.13 38.29 2.54
CA ASN A 157 28.12 39.30 2.14
C ASN A 157 29.12 39.43 3.28
#